data_AF-A0A2S5LKH2-F1
#
_entry.id   AF-A0A2S5LKH2-F1
#
_cell.length_a   1.000
_cell.length_b   1.000
_cell.length_c   1.000
_cell.angle_alpha   90.00
_cell.angle_beta   90.00
_cell.angle_gamma   90.00
#
_symmetry.space_group_name_H-M   'P 1'
#
loop_
_entity.id
_entity.type
_entity.pdbx_description
1 polymer ?
#
loop_
_entity_poly.entity_id
_entity_poly.type
_entity_poly.pdbx_seq_one_letter_code
_entity_poly.pdbx_strand_id
1 'polypeptide(L)' 'MATITAALVKELRESTGAGMMDCKAALTQTDGAFEAAVDWLRKKG' A
#
# COMPACT_ATOMS: atom_id res chain seq x y z
N MET A 1 -10.22 11.27 -5.07
CA MET A 1 -9.36 10.54 -4.13
C MET A 1 -9.80 9.09 -4.15
N ALA A 2 -8.91 8.15 -4.47
CA ALA A 2 -9.26 6.75 -4.37
C ALA A 2 -9.61 6.43 -2.91
N THR A 3 -10.72 5.75 -2.70
CA THR A 3 -11.11 5.27 -1.38
C THR A 3 -10.16 4.16 -0.96
N ILE A 4 -9.12 4.52 -0.21
CA ILE A 4 -8.21 3.55 0.42
C ILE A 4 -9.02 2.82 1.50
N THR A 5 -9.42 1.60 1.21
CA THR A 5 -10.19 0.77 2.15
C THR A 5 -9.24 0.00 3.06
N ALA A 6 -9.70 -0.35 4.26
CA ALA A 6 -8.95 -1.22 5.16
C ALA A 6 -8.66 -2.59 4.51
N ALA A 7 -9.55 -3.06 3.64
CA ALA A 7 -9.34 -4.28 2.85
C ALA A 7 -8.15 -4.12 1.88
N LEU A 8 -8.05 -3.00 1.16
CA LEU A 8 -6.94 -2.73 0.25
C LEU A 8 -5.60 -2.64 0.97
N VAL A 9 -5.57 -2.00 2.15
CA VAL A 9 -4.36 -1.94 3.00
C VAL A 9 -3.97 -3.35 3.47
N LYS A 10 -4.95 -4.17 3.86
CA LYS A 10 -4.73 -5.55 4.29
C LYS A 10 -4.19 -6.42 3.15
N GLU A 11 -4.77 -6.30 1.97
CA GLU A 11 -4.36 -7.03 0.77
C GLU A 11 -2.94 -6.65 0.35
N LEU A 12 -2.61 -5.36 0.37
CA LEU A 12 -1.25 -4.89 0.10
C LEU A 12 -0.25 -5.44 1.12
N ARG A 13 -0.62 -5.48 2.40
CA ARG A 13 0.19 -6.08 3.46
C ARG A 13 0.42 -7.57 3.23
N GLU A 14 -0.62 -8.32 2.88
CA GLU A 14 -0.51 -9.75 2.60
C GLU A 14 0.36 -10.03 1.37
N SER A 15 0.27 -9.18 0.33
CA SER A 15 1.08 -9.31 -0.88
C SER A 15 2.55 -8.91 -0.70
N THR A 16 2.85 -7.95 0.17
CA THR A 16 4.21 -7.37 0.30
C THR A 16 4.93 -7.77 1.57
N GLY A 17 4.21 -8.22 2.60
CA GLY A 17 4.75 -8.47 3.93
C GLY A 17 5.09 -7.21 4.73
N ALA A 18 4.85 -6.01 4.19
CA ALA A 18 5.20 -4.76 4.85
C ALA A 18 4.28 -4.44 6.06
N GLY A 19 4.74 -3.52 6.93
CA GLY A 19 3.95 -3.06 8.06
C GLY A 19 2.62 -2.41 7.62
N MET A 20 1.57 -2.53 8.45
CA MET A 20 0.24 -1.96 8.16
C MET A 20 0.28 -0.45 7.88
N MET A 21 1.11 0.29 8.63
CA MET A 21 1.28 1.73 8.45
C MET A 21 2.03 2.07 7.15
N ASP A 22 3.03 1.26 6.77
CA ASP A 22 3.74 1.44 5.51
C ASP A 22 2.82 1.16 4.32
N CYS A 23 1.99 0.12 4.39
CA CYS A 23 1.00 -0.19 3.36
C CYS A 23 -0.01 0.94 3.20
N LYS A 24 -0.50 1.50 4.31
CA LYS A 24 -1.42 2.65 4.27
C LYS A 24 -0.74 3.88 3.68
N ALA A 25 0.51 4.17 4.06
CA ALA A 25 1.28 5.29 3.52
C ALA A 25 1.53 5.11 2.01
N ALA A 26 1.92 3.91 1.58
CA ALA A 26 2.14 3.58 0.18
C ALA A 26 0.89 3.84 -0.66
N LEU A 27 -0.26 3.29 -0.24
CA LEU A 27 -1.54 3.52 -0.91
C LEU A 27 -1.94 5.00 -0.88
N THR A 28 -1.59 5.75 0.17
CA THR A 28 -1.87 7.19 0.21
C THR A 28 -1.02 7.97 -0.79
N GLN A 29 0.26 7.63 -0.91
CA GLN A 29 1.20 8.29 -1.83
C GLN A 29 0.96 7.92 -3.30
N THR A 30 0.29 6.80 -3.55
CA THR A 30 -0.01 6.31 -4.90
C THR A 30 -1.48 6.42 -5.26
N ASP A 31 -2.25 7.20 -4.50
CA ASP A 31 -3.69 7.40 -4.73
C ASP A 31 -4.47 6.08 -4.87
N GLY A 32 -4.16 5.12 -4.02
CA GLY A 32 -4.79 3.80 -3.98
C GLY A 32 -4.35 2.85 -5.10
N ALA A 33 -3.38 3.23 -5.94
CA ALA A 33 -2.85 2.35 -6.97
C ALA A 33 -2.01 1.23 -6.34
N PHE A 34 -2.51 -0.01 -6.42
CA PHE A 34 -1.93 -1.19 -5.78
C PHE A 34 -0.51 -1.48 -6.27
N GLU A 35 -0.29 -1.60 -7.57
CA GLU A 35 1.05 -1.89 -8.12
C GLU A 35 2.06 -0.79 -7.77
N ALA A 36 1.65 0.48 -7.89
CA ALA A 36 2.50 1.58 -7.50
C ALA A 36 2.82 1.56 -6.00
N ALA A 37 1.87 1.15 -5.15
CA ALA A 37 2.08 1.02 -3.71
C ALA A 37 3.05 -0.13 -3.39
N VAL A 38 2.95 -1.26 -4.11
CA VAL A 38 3.92 -2.36 -4.02
C VAL A 38 5.31 -1.87 -4.39
N ASP A 39 5.45 -1.16 -5.50
CA ASP A 39 6.74 -0.61 -5.93
C ASP A 39 7.27 0.45 -4.96
N TRP A 40 6.40 1.28 -4.40
CA TRP A 40 6.76 2.26 -3.38
C TRP A 40 7.32 1.58 -2.13
N LEU A 41 6.69 0.49 -1.67
CA LEU A 41 7.17 -0.31 -0.54
C LEU A 41 8.51 -0.98 -0.84
N ARG A 42 8.69 -1.53 -2.05
CA ARG A 42 9.96 -2.16 -2.48
C ARG A 42 11.11 -1.16 -2.57
N LYS A 43 10.85 0.08 -2.99
CA LYS A 43 11.86 1.15 -3.06
C LYS A 43 12.22 1.72 -1.67
N LYS A 44 11.36 1.51 -0.67
CA LYS A 44 11.53 2.03 0.69
C LYS A 44 12.26 1.03 1.61
N GLY A 45 12.12 -0.27 1.37
CA GLY A 45 12.84 -1.34 2.09
C GLY A 45 14.29 -1.44 1.70
#